data_AF-A0A8H7NIJ2-F1
#
_entry.id   AF-A0A8H7NIJ2-F1
#
_cell.length_a   1.000
_cell.length_b   1.000
_cell.length_c   1.000
_cell.angle_alpha   90.00
_cell.angle_beta   90.00
_cell.angle_gamma   90.00
#
_symmetry.space_group_name_H-M   'P 1'
#
loop_
_entity.id
_entity.type
_entity.pdbx_description
1 polymer ?
#
loop_
_entity_poly.entity_id
_entity_poly.type
_entity_poly.pdbx_seq_one_letter_code
_entity_poly.pdbx_strand_id
1 'polypeptide(L)'
;MAFKPAIMSVSLGRGWLHDFDEKMAQAAKAGFQGIEMFVEDIEYLARKITNKAASEEPTASELLTAAKHARATCDKNNLVVITLQPFSFYEGLLDRKQHRYLLDTKLKLWFQMAKIFGTTMIQVPASFLPASQITSDRDVIVADLQELADLGAAENPPVEFAYENLCWSTYNSTWQDVWEIVRRVDRPNFGLCLDTFNIAGRAWADPASPTGKNPNADQDFRRSMAELVSKVDLKKVFYIQVVDAERMDAPLIKGHPFHVDEQPLG
;
A
#
# COMPACT_ATOMS: atom_id res chain seq x y z
N MET A 1 -20.84 -13.13 -5.30
CA MET A 1 -19.59 -12.69 -4.66
C MET A 1 -20.00 -11.93 -3.42
N ALA A 2 -19.66 -12.39 -2.21
CA ALA A 2 -19.95 -11.65 -0.99
C ALA A 2 -18.72 -10.78 -0.68
N PHE A 3 -18.89 -9.45 -0.65
CA PHE A 3 -17.83 -8.55 -0.23
C PHE A 3 -17.62 -8.74 1.27
N LYS A 4 -16.40 -9.13 1.66
CA LYS A 4 -16.04 -9.24 3.08
C LYS A 4 -15.55 -7.88 3.54
N PRO A 5 -16.21 -7.21 4.50
CA PRO A 5 -15.71 -5.95 5.02
C PRO A 5 -14.36 -6.19 5.67
N ALA A 6 -13.34 -5.48 5.20
CA ALA A 6 -12.01 -5.48 5.77
C ALA A 6 -11.63 -4.06 6.17
N ILE A 7 -10.69 -3.96 7.10
CA ILE A 7 -10.10 -2.67 7.50
C ILE A 7 -8.59 -2.79 7.56
N MET A 8 -7.90 -1.77 7.11
CA MET A 8 -6.46 -1.68 7.26
C MET A 8 -6.09 -1.46 8.72
N SER A 9 -5.11 -2.21 9.23
CA SER A 9 -4.77 -2.16 10.65
C SER A 9 -4.37 -0.76 11.11
N VAL A 10 -3.69 0.04 10.28
CA VAL A 10 -3.30 1.42 10.62
C VAL A 10 -4.49 2.39 10.68
N SER A 11 -5.61 2.10 10.02
CA SER A 11 -6.85 2.89 10.13
C SER A 11 -7.49 2.80 11.52
N LEU A 12 -7.11 1.78 12.31
CA LEU A 12 -7.51 1.61 13.72
C LEU A 12 -6.55 2.33 14.69
N GLY A 13 -5.62 3.13 14.17
CA GLY A 13 -4.63 3.88 14.95
C GLY A 13 -3.19 3.41 14.71
N ARG A 14 -2.22 4.25 15.09
CA ARG A 14 -0.79 4.01 14.87
C ARG A 14 -0.22 2.98 15.85
N GLY A 15 0.69 2.13 15.36
CA GLY A 15 1.25 1.00 16.14
C GLY A 15 2.09 1.42 17.36
N TRP A 16 2.61 2.66 17.36
CA TRP A 16 3.32 3.21 18.53
C TRP A 16 2.40 3.72 19.64
N LEU A 17 1.12 3.92 19.35
CA LEU A 17 0.16 4.53 20.29
C LEU A 17 -0.94 3.55 20.69
N HIS A 18 -1.39 2.72 19.77
CA HIS A 18 -2.53 1.83 19.94
C HIS A 18 -2.07 0.37 19.94
N ASP A 19 -2.50 -0.38 20.95
CA ASP A 19 -2.15 -1.78 21.09
C ASP A 19 -2.76 -2.64 19.97
N PHE A 20 -1.95 -3.53 19.39
CA PHE A 20 -2.37 -4.38 18.28
C PHE A 20 -3.54 -5.31 18.65
N ASP A 21 -3.50 -5.95 19.83
CA ASP A 21 -4.52 -6.91 20.23
C ASP A 21 -5.88 -6.21 20.45
N GLU A 22 -5.84 -5.01 21.04
CA GLU A 22 -7.02 -4.16 21.19
C GLU A 22 -7.58 -3.71 19.84
N LYS A 23 -6.73 -3.28 18.89
CA LYS A 23 -7.15 -2.92 17.53
C LYS A 23 -7.92 -4.06 16.87
N MET A 24 -7.39 -5.29 16.93
CA MET A 24 -8.05 -6.46 16.34
C MET A 24 -9.38 -6.79 17.03
N ALA A 25 -9.45 -6.67 18.36
CA ALA A 25 -10.69 -6.88 19.10
C ALA A 25 -11.77 -5.85 18.72
N GLN A 26 -11.40 -4.58 18.57
CA GLN A 26 -12.33 -3.54 18.14
C GLN A 26 -12.79 -3.71 16.69
N ALA A 27 -11.89 -4.11 15.78
CA ALA A 27 -12.25 -4.41 14.40
C ALA A 27 -13.30 -5.53 14.31
N ALA A 28 -13.08 -6.64 15.01
CA ALA A 28 -14.03 -7.74 15.05
C ALA A 28 -15.37 -7.33 15.68
N LYS A 29 -15.33 -6.57 16.78
CA LYS A 29 -16.54 -6.03 17.43
C LYS A 29 -17.33 -5.10 16.52
N ALA A 30 -16.66 -4.34 15.65
CA ALA A 30 -17.28 -3.47 14.65
C ALA A 30 -17.84 -4.24 13.43
N GLY A 31 -17.65 -5.57 13.38
CA GLY A 31 -18.20 -6.42 12.33
C GLY A 31 -17.28 -6.62 11.12
N PHE A 32 -16.03 -6.17 11.18
CA PHE A 32 -15.04 -6.50 10.15
C PHE A 32 -14.73 -8.00 10.17
N GLN A 33 -14.51 -8.56 8.98
CA GLN A 33 -14.20 -9.98 8.77
C GLN A 33 -12.76 -10.17 8.27
N GLY A 34 -12.11 -9.09 7.86
CA GLY A 34 -10.75 -9.12 7.37
C GLY A 34 -9.92 -7.94 7.84
N ILE A 35 -8.61 -8.13 7.80
CA ILE A 35 -7.61 -7.10 8.10
C ILE A 35 -6.64 -7.00 6.93
N GLU A 36 -6.37 -5.78 6.50
CA GLU A 36 -5.21 -5.49 5.68
C GLU A 36 -4.05 -5.19 6.62
N MET A 37 -3.07 -6.09 6.67
CA MET A 37 -2.03 -6.07 7.69
C MET A 37 -0.96 -5.04 7.33
N PHE A 38 -0.87 -3.95 8.10
CA PHE A 38 0.13 -2.92 7.89
C PHE A 38 1.44 -3.27 8.60
N VAL A 39 2.58 -3.20 7.89
CA VAL A 39 3.89 -3.64 8.40
C VAL A 39 4.35 -2.86 9.64
N GLU A 40 3.94 -1.59 9.77
CA GLU A 40 4.16 -0.77 10.97
C GLU A 40 3.69 -1.52 12.24
N ASP A 41 2.49 -2.11 12.21
CA ASP A 41 1.97 -2.83 13.36
C ASP A 41 2.84 -4.02 13.74
N ILE A 42 3.41 -4.71 12.76
CA ILE A 42 4.31 -5.85 12.98
C ILE A 42 5.65 -5.40 13.57
N GLU A 43 6.20 -4.29 13.07
CA GLU A 43 7.43 -3.71 13.61
C GLU A 43 7.26 -3.26 15.06
N TYR A 44 6.19 -2.52 15.37
CA TYR A 44 5.94 -2.06 16.74
C TYR A 44 5.58 -3.21 17.69
N LEU A 45 4.81 -4.19 17.22
CA LEU A 45 4.55 -5.40 17.97
C LEU A 45 5.84 -6.18 18.25
N ALA A 46 6.75 -6.29 17.28
CA ALA A 46 8.06 -6.92 17.48
C ALA A 46 8.87 -6.19 18.55
N ARG A 47 8.98 -4.85 18.45
CA ARG A 47 9.67 -4.05 19.46
C ARG A 47 9.06 -4.23 20.85
N LYS A 48 7.73 -4.25 20.94
CA LYS A 48 7.01 -4.46 22.20
C LYS A 48 7.30 -5.83 22.80
N ILE A 49 7.23 -6.89 22.01
CA ILE A 49 7.46 -8.27 22.45
C ILE A 49 8.91 -8.46 22.92
N THR A 50 9.88 -7.85 22.24
CA THR A 50 11.30 -7.98 22.59
C THR A 50 11.86 -6.85 23.46
N ASN A 51 10.99 -5.96 23.94
CA ASN A 51 11.34 -4.81 24.79
C ASN A 51 12.45 -3.92 24.19
N LYS A 52 12.41 -3.71 22.87
CA LYS A 52 13.32 -2.82 22.14
C LYS A 52 12.88 -1.37 22.24
N ALA A 53 13.86 -0.46 22.23
CA ALA A 53 13.57 0.97 22.12
C ALA A 53 12.94 1.31 20.75
N ALA A 54 12.18 2.41 20.69
CA ALA A 54 11.57 2.88 19.44
C ALA A 54 12.59 3.15 18.32
N SER A 55 13.83 3.51 18.67
CA SER A 55 14.93 3.75 17.74
C SER A 55 15.60 2.49 17.21
N GLU A 56 15.29 1.32 17.76
CA GLU A 56 15.89 0.06 17.33
C GLU A 56 15.03 -0.64 16.28
N GLU A 57 15.68 -1.12 15.22
CA GLU A 57 15.03 -1.96 14.23
C GLU A 57 14.91 -3.41 14.74
N PRO A 58 13.73 -4.03 14.65
CA PRO A 58 13.57 -5.46 14.89
C PRO A 58 14.34 -6.27 13.84
N THR A 59 14.97 -7.35 14.29
CA THR A 59 15.57 -8.34 13.40
C THR A 59 14.50 -9.14 12.67
N ALA A 60 14.88 -9.83 11.59
CA ALA A 60 13.98 -10.72 10.85
C ALA A 60 13.30 -11.76 11.75
N SER A 61 14.02 -12.35 12.71
CA SER A 61 13.46 -13.35 13.64
C SER A 61 12.40 -12.75 14.57
N GLU A 62 12.61 -11.51 15.00
CA GLU A 62 11.66 -10.79 15.86
C GLU A 62 10.40 -10.40 15.09
N LEU A 63 10.53 -9.94 13.84
CA LEU A 63 9.39 -9.69 12.95
C LEU A 63 8.57 -10.95 12.70
N LEU A 64 9.22 -12.09 12.47
CA LEU A 64 8.52 -13.38 12.31
C LEU A 64 7.82 -13.83 13.59
N THR A 65 8.40 -13.52 14.76
CA THR A 65 7.77 -13.79 16.06
C THR A 65 6.53 -12.92 16.25
N ALA A 66 6.63 -11.63 15.93
CA ALA A 66 5.49 -10.71 15.95
C ALA A 66 4.41 -11.09 14.96
N ALA A 67 4.76 -11.52 13.74
CA ALA A 67 3.80 -11.99 12.75
C ALA A 67 3.01 -13.21 13.25
N LYS A 68 3.66 -14.15 13.96
CA LYS A 68 2.98 -15.31 14.57
C LYS A 68 2.01 -14.89 15.67
N HIS A 69 2.41 -13.94 16.52
CA HIS A 69 1.51 -13.35 17.53
C HIS A 69 0.32 -12.67 16.84
N ALA A 70 0.58 -11.80 15.87
CA ALA A 70 -0.45 -11.07 15.14
C ALA A 70 -1.44 -12.01 14.44
N ARG A 71 -0.95 -13.10 13.83
CA ARG A 71 -1.81 -14.15 13.25
C ARG A 71 -2.71 -14.79 14.31
N ALA A 72 -2.15 -15.20 15.45
CA ALA A 72 -2.93 -15.80 16.53
C ALA A 72 -4.00 -14.84 17.09
N THR A 73 -3.67 -13.54 17.20
CA THR A 73 -4.62 -12.49 17.59
C THR A 73 -5.73 -12.33 16.56
N CYS A 74 -5.42 -12.35 15.25
CA CYS A 74 -6.44 -12.31 14.20
C CYS A 74 -7.36 -13.54 14.27
N ASP A 75 -6.79 -14.74 14.43
CA ASP A 75 -7.56 -15.99 14.56
C ASP A 75 -8.52 -15.98 15.75
N LYS A 76 -8.04 -15.51 16.92
CA LYS A 76 -8.86 -15.36 18.13
C LYS A 76 -10.07 -14.45 17.90
N ASN A 77 -9.93 -13.46 17.03
CA ASN A 77 -10.97 -12.48 16.71
C ASN A 77 -11.77 -12.83 15.43
N ASN A 78 -11.53 -14.01 14.84
CA ASN A 78 -12.14 -14.44 13.57
C ASN A 78 -11.88 -13.48 12.39
N LEU A 79 -10.71 -12.85 12.36
CA LEU A 79 -10.30 -11.94 11.30
C LEU A 79 -9.34 -12.65 10.34
N VAL A 80 -9.65 -12.60 9.04
CA VAL A 80 -8.76 -13.11 8.00
C VAL A 80 -7.79 -12.00 7.57
N VAL A 81 -6.50 -12.30 7.48
CA VAL A 81 -5.56 -11.36 6.87
C VAL A 81 -5.73 -11.40 5.35
N ILE A 82 -6.18 -10.29 4.76
CA ILE A 82 -6.47 -10.17 3.33
C ILE A 82 -5.19 -9.96 2.54
N THR A 83 -4.36 -9.02 2.98
CA THR A 83 -3.13 -8.59 2.31
C THR A 83 -2.09 -8.16 3.34
N LEU A 84 -0.82 -8.26 3.00
CA LEU A 84 0.28 -7.69 3.76
C LEU A 84 0.78 -6.42 3.04
N GLN A 85 0.84 -5.29 3.73
CA GLN A 85 1.14 -4.00 3.10
C GLN A 85 1.86 -3.03 4.03
N PRO A 86 2.44 -1.96 3.49
CA PRO A 86 2.88 -1.79 2.10
C PRO A 86 4.33 -2.28 1.92
N PHE A 87 4.62 -2.95 0.80
CA PHE A 87 6.00 -3.19 0.36
C PHE A 87 6.52 -1.95 -0.35
N SER A 88 6.79 -0.90 0.42
CA SER A 88 7.13 0.43 -0.12
C SER A 88 8.52 0.52 -0.75
N PHE A 89 8.66 1.51 -1.63
CA PHE A 89 9.94 2.01 -2.17
C PHE A 89 10.72 1.01 -3.02
N TYR A 90 10.03 0.31 -3.92
CA TYR A 90 10.64 -0.78 -4.68
C TYR A 90 10.98 -0.42 -6.12
N GLU A 91 10.03 0.06 -6.93
CA GLU A 91 10.23 0.14 -8.37
C GLU A 91 11.10 1.34 -8.79
N GLY A 92 11.86 1.16 -9.88
CA GLY A 92 12.58 2.24 -10.53
C GLY A 92 13.82 2.71 -9.80
N LEU A 93 14.37 1.94 -8.85
CA LEU A 93 15.56 2.32 -8.09
C LEU A 93 16.79 2.49 -8.99
N LEU A 94 17.44 3.66 -8.87
CA LEU A 94 18.74 3.92 -9.51
C LEU A 94 19.86 3.11 -8.83
N ASP A 95 19.80 2.97 -7.50
CA ASP A 95 20.71 2.08 -6.79
C ASP A 95 20.30 0.61 -6.97
N ARG A 96 20.98 -0.07 -7.89
CA ARG A 96 20.73 -1.48 -8.17
C ARG A 96 21.15 -2.42 -7.04
N LYS A 97 22.00 -1.99 -6.10
CA LYS A 97 22.29 -2.77 -4.87
C LYS A 97 21.10 -2.74 -3.93
N GLN A 98 20.44 -1.59 -3.80
CA GLN A 98 19.20 -1.48 -3.03
C GLN A 98 18.08 -2.35 -3.63
N HIS A 99 17.93 -2.34 -4.96
CA HIS A 99 17.02 -3.25 -5.65
C HIS A 99 17.28 -4.73 -5.30
N ARG A 100 18.55 -5.16 -5.37
CA ARG A 100 18.94 -6.53 -4.97
C ARG A 100 18.62 -6.81 -3.52
N TYR A 101 18.96 -5.91 -2.60
CA TYR A 101 18.67 -6.09 -1.17
C TYR A 101 17.17 -6.28 -0.91
N LEU A 102 16.33 -5.46 -1.55
CA LEU A 102 14.88 -5.56 -1.40
C LEU A 102 14.35 -6.91 -1.88
N LEU A 103 14.84 -7.45 -3.01
CA LEU A 103 14.42 -8.76 -3.51
C LEU A 103 15.03 -9.93 -2.73
N ASP A 104 16.34 -9.92 -2.55
CA ASP A 104 17.10 -11.06 -2.05
C ASP A 104 16.97 -11.24 -0.54
N THR A 105 16.61 -10.18 0.18
CA THR A 105 16.50 -10.17 1.65
C THR A 105 15.09 -9.79 2.10
N LYS A 106 14.63 -8.57 1.78
CA LYS A 106 13.37 -8.04 2.34
C LYS A 106 12.17 -8.83 1.84
N LEU A 107 12.07 -9.09 0.54
CA LEU A 107 10.94 -9.81 -0.06
C LEU A 107 10.85 -11.26 0.45
N LYS A 108 11.99 -11.94 0.64
CA LYS A 108 12.00 -13.30 1.23
C LYS A 108 11.44 -13.32 2.65
N LEU A 109 11.73 -12.29 3.44
CA LEU A 109 11.11 -12.11 4.77
C LEU A 109 9.60 -11.87 4.64
N TRP A 110 9.17 -11.06 3.67
CA TRP A 110 7.76 -10.81 3.38
C TRP A 110 7.01 -12.08 2.96
N PHE A 111 7.60 -12.96 2.14
CA PHE A 111 7.01 -14.26 1.81
C PHE A 111 6.83 -15.14 3.05
N GLN A 112 7.78 -15.13 3.98
CA GLN A 112 7.63 -15.86 5.24
C GLN A 112 6.49 -15.28 6.10
N MET A 113 6.38 -13.94 6.18
CA MET A 113 5.28 -13.29 6.89
C MET A 113 3.93 -13.57 6.23
N ALA A 114 3.83 -13.49 4.90
CA ALA A 114 2.61 -13.81 4.15
C ALA A 114 2.13 -15.26 4.42
N LYS A 115 3.07 -16.23 4.44
CA LYS A 115 2.79 -17.62 4.83
C LYS A 115 2.28 -17.73 6.26
N ILE A 116 2.89 -17.03 7.23
CA ILE A 116 2.42 -16.99 8.62
C ILE A 116 1.01 -16.41 8.69
N PHE A 117 0.75 -15.32 7.96
CA PHE A 117 -0.57 -14.70 7.91
C PHE A 117 -1.59 -15.50 7.10
N GLY A 118 -1.18 -16.53 6.37
CA GLY A 118 -2.06 -17.30 5.50
C GLY A 118 -2.66 -16.48 4.36
N THR A 119 -1.97 -15.42 3.93
CA THR A 119 -2.34 -14.62 2.74
C THR A 119 -1.35 -14.89 1.61
N THR A 120 -1.85 -14.79 0.38
CA THR A 120 -1.03 -14.82 -0.84
C THR A 120 -0.89 -13.45 -1.46
N MET A 121 -1.25 -12.36 -0.79
CA MET A 121 -1.28 -11.03 -1.39
C MET A 121 -0.37 -10.05 -0.66
N ILE A 122 0.44 -9.32 -1.42
CA ILE A 122 1.28 -8.22 -0.96
C ILE A 122 0.91 -6.95 -1.74
N GLN A 123 0.65 -5.83 -1.04
CA GLN A 123 0.46 -4.54 -1.71
C GLN A 123 1.81 -3.87 -1.96
N VAL A 124 1.97 -3.29 -3.15
CA VAL A 124 3.14 -2.52 -3.55
C VAL A 124 2.66 -1.13 -3.98
N PRO A 125 2.83 -0.08 -3.17
CA PRO A 125 2.49 1.26 -3.61
C PRO A 125 3.54 1.82 -4.55
N ALA A 126 3.09 2.68 -5.47
CA ALA A 126 3.97 3.41 -6.36
C ALA A 126 4.91 4.34 -5.59
N SER A 127 6.19 4.29 -5.93
CA SER A 127 7.26 4.94 -5.19
C SER A 127 7.13 6.47 -5.22
N PHE A 128 7.35 7.06 -4.05
CA PHE A 128 7.48 8.51 -3.83
C PHE A 128 8.88 8.89 -3.33
N LEU A 129 9.89 8.03 -3.61
CA LEU A 129 11.28 8.40 -3.38
C LEU A 129 11.66 9.65 -4.21
N PRO A 130 12.64 10.46 -3.76
CA PRO A 130 13.11 11.60 -4.54
C PRO A 130 13.52 11.20 -5.96
N ALA A 131 13.29 12.08 -6.93
CA ALA A 131 13.68 11.87 -8.33
C ALA A 131 15.19 11.61 -8.53
N SER A 132 16.03 11.96 -7.54
CA SER A 132 17.46 11.64 -7.52
C SER A 132 17.79 10.18 -7.15
N GLN A 133 16.82 9.41 -6.67
CA GLN A 133 16.97 8.02 -6.24
C GLN A 133 16.23 7.02 -7.14
N ILE A 134 15.27 7.49 -7.93
CA ILE A 134 14.45 6.67 -8.82
C ILE A 134 14.36 7.24 -10.24
N THR A 135 14.24 6.36 -11.22
CA THR A 135 14.09 6.71 -12.64
C THR A 135 12.63 6.82 -13.06
N SER A 136 12.35 7.69 -14.03
CA SER A 136 11.08 7.72 -14.77
C SER A 136 11.04 6.79 -15.97
N ASP A 137 12.15 6.09 -16.25
CA ASP A 137 12.25 5.11 -17.33
C ASP A 137 11.30 3.93 -17.06
N ARG A 138 10.22 3.89 -17.84
CA ARG A 138 9.18 2.86 -17.71
C ARG A 138 9.68 1.47 -18.04
N ASP A 139 10.71 1.31 -18.87
CA ASP A 139 11.25 -0.01 -19.19
C ASP A 139 11.95 -0.60 -17.96
N VAL A 140 12.68 0.24 -17.21
CA VAL A 140 13.32 -0.15 -15.94
C VAL A 140 12.26 -0.47 -14.88
N ILE A 141 11.25 0.39 -14.70
CA ILE A 141 10.17 0.18 -13.74
C ILE A 141 9.43 -1.15 -14.02
N VAL A 142 9.09 -1.40 -15.29
CA VAL A 142 8.40 -2.63 -15.68
C VAL A 142 9.29 -3.85 -15.46
N ALA A 143 10.59 -3.78 -15.78
CA ALA A 143 11.51 -4.89 -15.55
C ALA A 143 11.66 -5.21 -14.05
N ASP A 144 11.73 -4.20 -13.18
CA ASP A 144 11.77 -4.38 -11.73
C ASP A 144 10.52 -5.10 -11.23
N LEU A 145 9.34 -4.64 -11.64
CA LEU A 145 8.06 -5.22 -11.23
C LEU A 145 7.81 -6.62 -11.83
N GLN A 146 8.35 -6.91 -13.03
CA GLN A 146 8.35 -8.26 -13.59
C GLN A 146 9.16 -9.22 -12.75
N GLU A 147 10.35 -8.81 -12.32
CA GLU A 147 11.19 -9.64 -11.46
C GLU A 147 10.54 -9.90 -10.10
N LEU A 148 9.92 -8.88 -9.50
CA LEU A 148 9.11 -9.03 -8.29
C LEU A 148 8.00 -10.07 -8.49
N ALA A 149 7.23 -9.93 -9.57
CA ALA A 149 6.15 -10.84 -9.90
C ALA A 149 6.64 -12.26 -10.16
N ASP A 150 7.75 -12.44 -10.88
CA ASP A 150 8.35 -13.75 -11.18
C ASP A 150 8.83 -14.46 -9.90
N LEU A 151 9.38 -13.72 -8.93
CA LEU A 151 9.73 -14.25 -7.62
C LEU A 151 8.50 -14.67 -6.80
N GLY A 152 7.42 -13.86 -6.80
CA GLY A 152 6.17 -14.25 -6.14
C GLY A 152 5.49 -15.44 -6.80
N ALA A 153 5.58 -15.57 -8.12
CA ALA A 153 5.02 -16.71 -8.85
C ALA A 153 5.73 -18.04 -8.51
N ALA A 154 7.00 -17.97 -8.09
CA ALA A 154 7.79 -19.13 -7.68
C ALA A 154 7.48 -19.61 -6.24
N GLU A 155 6.74 -18.84 -5.45
CA GLU A 155 6.28 -19.27 -4.13
C GLU A 155 5.19 -20.35 -4.22
N ASN A 156 4.99 -21.10 -3.13
CA ASN A 156 3.96 -22.12 -3.03
C ASN A 156 3.11 -21.93 -1.75
N PRO A 157 1.82 -21.54 -1.87
CA PRO A 157 1.15 -21.10 -3.10
C PRO A 157 1.78 -19.81 -3.69
N PRO A 158 1.57 -19.51 -4.98
CA PRO A 158 2.05 -18.28 -5.59
C PRO A 158 1.58 -17.03 -4.84
N VAL A 159 2.47 -16.05 -4.71
CA VAL A 159 2.17 -14.73 -4.13
C VAL A 159 1.82 -13.75 -5.25
N GLU A 160 0.73 -13.04 -5.03
CA GLU A 160 0.16 -11.98 -5.85
C GLU A 160 0.56 -10.60 -5.34
N PHE A 161 0.81 -9.67 -6.26
CA PHE A 161 1.14 -8.29 -5.95
C PHE A 161 0.06 -7.34 -6.47
N ALA A 162 -0.50 -6.54 -5.55
CA ALA A 162 -1.45 -5.49 -5.87
C ALA A 162 -0.71 -4.15 -5.91
N TYR A 163 -0.50 -3.63 -7.12
CA TYR A 163 0.17 -2.35 -7.36
C TYR A 163 -0.84 -1.20 -7.21
N GLU A 164 -0.45 -0.16 -6.47
CA GLU A 164 -1.32 0.94 -6.09
C GLU A 164 -0.70 2.28 -6.54
N ASN A 165 -1.46 3.16 -7.18
CA ASN A 165 -1.00 4.55 -7.35
C ASN A 165 -1.17 5.31 -6.04
N LEU A 166 -0.18 6.11 -5.64
CA LEU A 166 -0.40 7.14 -4.63
C LEU A 166 -0.51 8.49 -5.33
N CYS A 167 -1.47 9.34 -4.95
CA CYS A 167 -1.62 10.64 -5.61
C CYS A 167 -0.38 11.55 -5.48
N TRP A 168 0.49 11.24 -4.51
CA TRP A 168 1.79 11.88 -4.28
C TRP A 168 3.00 11.06 -4.78
N SER A 169 2.81 9.95 -5.51
CA SER A 169 3.93 9.20 -6.11
C SER A 169 4.72 10.08 -7.09
N THR A 170 6.04 9.88 -7.14
CA THR A 170 6.96 10.75 -7.91
C THR A 170 6.68 10.69 -9.42
N TYR A 171 6.41 9.50 -9.96
CA TYR A 171 6.18 9.31 -11.40
C TYR A 171 4.85 8.64 -11.73
N ASN A 172 4.35 7.70 -10.91
CA ASN A 172 3.17 6.89 -11.22
C ASN A 172 2.00 7.24 -10.28
N SER A 173 1.44 8.44 -10.44
CA SER A 173 0.47 9.01 -9.49
C SER A 173 -1.00 8.86 -9.90
N THR A 174 -1.27 8.43 -11.13
CA THR A 174 -2.63 8.21 -11.63
C THR A 174 -2.96 6.73 -11.83
N TRP A 175 -4.24 6.38 -11.84
CA TRP A 175 -4.67 5.02 -12.17
C TRP A 175 -4.24 4.63 -13.60
N GLN A 176 -4.17 5.60 -14.52
CA GLN A 176 -3.71 5.37 -15.89
C GLN A 176 -2.24 4.93 -15.93
N ASP A 177 -1.38 5.58 -15.15
CA ASP A 177 0.05 5.25 -15.09
C ASP A 177 0.26 3.81 -14.61
N VAL A 178 -0.36 3.47 -13.47
CA VAL A 178 -0.22 2.12 -12.89
C VAL A 178 -0.91 1.06 -13.75
N TRP A 179 -2.00 1.40 -14.45
CA TRP A 179 -2.64 0.47 -15.40
C TRP A 179 -1.74 0.17 -16.60
N GLU A 180 -1.07 1.18 -17.16
CA GLU A 180 -0.10 0.94 -18.23
C GLU A 180 1.04 0.04 -17.75
N ILE A 181 1.57 0.28 -16.55
CA ILE A 181 2.61 -0.56 -15.95
C ILE A 181 2.11 -1.99 -15.78
N VAL A 182 0.94 -2.22 -15.17
CA VAL A 182 0.37 -3.57 -14.96
C VAL A 182 0.19 -4.31 -16.28
N ARG A 183 -0.27 -3.61 -17.34
CA ARG A 183 -0.38 -4.19 -18.69
C ARG A 183 0.97 -4.61 -19.27
N ARG A 184 2.03 -3.86 -19.01
CA ARG A 184 3.38 -4.12 -19.52
C ARG A 184 4.14 -5.16 -18.69
N VAL A 185 3.88 -5.22 -17.39
CA VAL A 185 4.41 -6.28 -16.51
C VAL A 185 3.90 -7.63 -17.00
N ASP A 186 2.61 -7.72 -17.35
CA ASP A 186 2.01 -8.89 -18.01
C ASP A 186 2.33 -10.21 -17.29
N ARG A 187 2.07 -10.25 -15.98
CA ARG A 187 2.16 -11.45 -15.13
C ARG A 187 0.82 -11.74 -14.47
N PRO A 188 0.35 -13.00 -14.42
CA PRO A 188 -0.98 -13.32 -13.87
C PRO A 188 -1.12 -12.92 -12.40
N ASN A 189 -0.06 -13.01 -11.62
CA ASN A 189 0.00 -12.66 -10.20
C ASN A 189 0.37 -11.18 -9.94
N PHE A 190 0.29 -10.31 -10.94
CA PHE A 190 0.51 -8.86 -10.79
C PHE A 190 -0.71 -8.10 -11.29
N GLY A 191 -1.31 -7.30 -10.40
CA GLY A 191 -2.56 -6.60 -10.61
C GLY A 191 -2.60 -5.26 -9.87
N LEU A 192 -3.79 -4.69 -9.74
CA LEU A 192 -4.08 -3.39 -9.17
C LEU A 192 -4.75 -3.51 -7.80
N CYS A 193 -4.34 -2.65 -6.87
CA CYS A 193 -5.21 -2.11 -5.84
C CYS A 193 -5.80 -0.80 -6.36
N LEU A 194 -7.12 -0.67 -6.37
CA LEU A 194 -7.78 0.61 -6.70
C LEU A 194 -8.20 1.30 -5.41
N ASP A 195 -7.55 2.40 -5.07
CA ASP A 195 -7.85 3.21 -3.89
C ASP A 195 -8.63 4.48 -4.29
N THR A 196 -9.82 4.69 -3.72
CA THR A 196 -10.68 5.82 -4.08
C THR A 196 -10.10 7.17 -3.69
N PHE A 197 -9.36 7.25 -2.58
CA PHE A 197 -8.69 8.48 -2.16
C PHE A 197 -7.55 8.80 -3.11
N ASN A 198 -6.66 7.87 -3.40
CA ASN A 198 -5.52 8.14 -4.29
C ASN A 198 -5.95 8.49 -5.72
N ILE A 199 -7.01 7.86 -6.24
CA ILE A 199 -7.57 8.22 -7.55
C ILE A 199 -8.14 9.65 -7.51
N ALA A 200 -8.92 9.99 -6.48
CA ALA A 200 -9.54 11.32 -6.36
C ALA A 200 -8.54 12.43 -6.01
N GLY A 201 -7.56 12.15 -5.14
CA GLY A 201 -6.52 13.06 -4.68
C GLY A 201 -5.72 13.64 -5.83
N ARG A 202 -5.46 12.81 -6.86
CA ARG A 202 -4.78 13.26 -8.07
C ARG A 202 -5.71 13.91 -9.11
N ALA A 203 -6.88 13.31 -9.34
CA ALA A 203 -7.72 13.67 -10.49
C ALA A 203 -8.84 14.67 -10.18
N TRP A 204 -9.16 14.91 -8.92
CA TRP A 204 -10.32 15.71 -8.50
C TRP A 204 -9.97 16.73 -7.42
N ALA A 205 -9.28 16.32 -6.36
CA ALA A 205 -8.96 17.18 -5.23
C ALA A 205 -7.75 18.08 -5.52
N ASP A 206 -7.75 19.24 -4.86
CA ASP A 206 -6.56 20.08 -4.74
C ASP A 206 -6.60 20.75 -3.35
N PRO A 207 -5.79 20.29 -2.39
CA PRO A 207 -5.80 20.84 -1.04
C PRO A 207 -5.25 22.27 -0.97
N ALA A 208 -4.51 22.75 -1.99
CA ALA A 208 -4.06 24.14 -2.09
C ALA A 208 -5.05 25.06 -2.81
N SER A 209 -6.11 24.50 -3.42
CA SER A 209 -7.19 25.29 -4.02
C SER A 209 -8.17 25.77 -2.94
N PRO A 210 -8.62 27.04 -2.95
CA PRO A 210 -9.69 27.52 -2.08
C PRO A 210 -11.01 26.73 -2.22
N THR A 211 -11.23 26.10 -3.38
CA THR A 211 -12.41 25.26 -3.61
C THR A 211 -12.22 23.83 -3.12
N GLY A 212 -11.00 23.42 -2.78
CA GLY A 212 -10.61 22.04 -2.49
C GLY A 212 -10.53 21.13 -3.71
N LYS A 213 -10.68 21.67 -4.92
CA LYS A 213 -10.77 20.92 -6.17
C LYS A 213 -9.85 21.49 -7.24
N ASN A 214 -9.45 20.60 -8.15
CA ASN A 214 -8.87 20.97 -9.44
C ASN A 214 -9.88 21.76 -10.31
N PRO A 215 -9.40 22.59 -11.26
CA PRO A 215 -10.25 23.16 -12.30
C PRO A 215 -11.00 22.05 -13.06
N ASN A 216 -12.31 22.24 -13.30
CA ASN A 216 -13.19 21.29 -13.99
C ASN A 216 -13.29 19.87 -13.35
N ALA A 217 -12.88 19.72 -12.08
CA ALA A 217 -12.76 18.44 -11.39
C ALA A 217 -13.96 17.49 -11.59
N ASP A 218 -15.20 17.97 -11.43
CA ASP A 218 -16.38 17.10 -11.53
C ASP A 218 -16.60 16.54 -12.95
N GLN A 219 -16.25 17.29 -14.00
CA GLN A 219 -16.36 16.82 -15.38
C GLN A 219 -15.23 15.86 -15.74
N ASP A 220 -14.00 16.22 -15.38
CA ASP A 220 -12.81 15.44 -15.74
C ASP A 220 -12.72 14.15 -14.93
N PHE A 221 -13.10 14.17 -13.66
CA PHE A 221 -13.19 12.95 -12.86
C PHE A 221 -14.25 11.99 -13.40
N ARG A 222 -15.43 12.49 -13.81
CA ARG A 222 -16.46 11.64 -14.44
C ARG A 222 -15.94 10.97 -15.71
N ARG A 223 -15.19 11.71 -16.54
CA ARG A 223 -14.57 11.19 -17.76
C ARG A 223 -13.51 10.14 -17.44
N SER A 224 -12.65 10.43 -16.47
CA SER A 224 -11.59 9.54 -15.98
C SER A 224 -12.18 8.23 -15.44
N MET A 225 -13.28 8.28 -14.67
CA MET A 225 -13.94 7.08 -14.14
C MET A 225 -14.63 6.26 -15.24
N ALA A 226 -15.26 6.92 -16.23
CA ALA A 226 -15.80 6.22 -17.39
C ALA A 226 -14.70 5.51 -18.19
N GLU A 227 -13.54 6.17 -18.32
CA GLU A 227 -12.37 5.58 -18.96
C GLU A 227 -11.82 4.38 -18.18
N LEU A 228 -11.67 4.49 -16.86
CA LEU A 228 -11.23 3.41 -15.97
C LEU A 228 -12.08 2.16 -16.17
N VAL A 229 -13.41 2.31 -16.08
CA VAL A 229 -14.37 1.20 -16.28
C VAL A 229 -14.24 0.58 -17.67
N SER A 230 -13.95 1.38 -18.69
CA SER A 230 -13.83 0.89 -20.07
C SER A 230 -12.49 0.20 -20.38
N LYS A 231 -11.40 0.59 -19.70
CA LYS A 231 -10.03 0.20 -20.06
C LYS A 231 -9.40 -0.82 -19.13
N VAL A 232 -9.75 -0.83 -17.85
CA VAL A 232 -9.15 -1.72 -16.86
C VAL A 232 -9.76 -3.11 -16.97
N ASP A 233 -8.91 -4.13 -17.11
CA ASP A 233 -9.36 -5.52 -17.04
C ASP A 233 -9.68 -5.87 -15.58
N LEU A 234 -10.93 -6.23 -15.30
CA LEU A 234 -11.36 -6.62 -13.96
C LEU A 234 -10.59 -7.83 -13.40
N LYS A 235 -10.03 -8.70 -14.25
CA LYS A 235 -9.16 -9.81 -13.82
C LYS A 235 -7.85 -9.32 -13.21
N LYS A 236 -7.48 -8.07 -13.48
CA LYS A 236 -6.30 -7.40 -12.95
C LYS A 236 -6.61 -6.53 -11.74
N VAL A 237 -7.86 -6.44 -11.27
CA VAL A 237 -8.20 -5.72 -10.04
C VAL A 237 -8.28 -6.73 -8.90
N PHE A 238 -7.27 -6.75 -8.03
CA PHE A 238 -7.19 -7.73 -6.95
C PHE A 238 -8.07 -7.34 -5.76
N TYR A 239 -8.14 -6.06 -5.44
CA TYR A 239 -9.10 -5.51 -4.48
C TYR A 239 -9.22 -3.99 -4.63
N ILE A 240 -10.17 -3.42 -3.90
CA ILE A 240 -10.50 -1.99 -3.89
C ILE A 240 -10.43 -1.51 -2.44
N GLN A 241 -9.74 -0.39 -2.23
CA GLN A 241 -9.77 0.35 -0.99
C GLN A 241 -10.74 1.52 -1.13
N VAL A 242 -11.72 1.59 -0.24
CA VAL A 242 -12.67 2.70 -0.17
C VAL A 242 -12.24 3.61 0.96
N VAL A 243 -11.57 4.69 0.58
CA VAL A 243 -10.91 5.65 1.46
C VAL A 243 -11.38 7.05 1.11
N ASP A 244 -11.56 7.88 2.13
CA ASP A 244 -11.85 9.30 2.03
C ASP A 244 -10.75 10.14 2.70
N ALA A 245 -10.85 11.45 2.55
CA ALA A 245 -10.00 12.40 3.23
C ALA A 245 -10.84 13.59 3.70
N GLU A 246 -10.37 14.23 4.76
CA GLU A 246 -10.97 15.45 5.29
C GLU A 246 -10.67 16.62 4.35
N ARG A 247 -11.70 17.44 4.10
CA ARG A 247 -11.52 18.68 3.36
C ARG A 247 -10.82 19.70 4.25
N MET A 248 -9.72 20.27 3.76
CA MET A 248 -9.00 21.34 4.45
C MET A 248 -9.89 22.57 4.66
N ASP A 249 -9.89 23.12 5.88
CA ASP A 249 -10.59 24.37 6.23
C ASP A 249 -10.01 25.59 5.52
N ALA A 250 -8.72 25.55 5.21
CA ALA A 250 -7.99 26.57 4.47
C ALA A 250 -7.00 25.93 3.49
N PRO A 251 -6.64 26.59 2.38
CA PRO A 251 -5.65 26.10 1.44
C PRO A 251 -4.34 25.64 2.10
N LEU A 252 -3.87 24.45 1.73
CA LEU A 252 -2.60 23.86 2.15
C LEU A 252 -1.42 24.52 1.41
N ILE A 253 -1.20 25.80 1.68
CA ILE A 253 -0.13 26.62 1.12
C ILE A 253 0.84 27.07 2.21
N LYS A 254 1.96 27.70 1.83
CA LYS A 254 2.94 28.25 2.76
C LYS A 254 2.28 29.13 3.82
N GLY A 255 2.49 28.78 5.09
CA GLY A 255 1.86 29.41 6.25
C GLY A 255 0.71 28.61 6.88
N HIS A 256 0.22 27.56 6.22
CA HIS A 256 -0.73 26.61 6.81
C HIS A 256 -0.02 25.70 7.84
N PRO A 257 -0.62 25.39 9.01
CA PRO A 257 0.03 24.57 10.06
C PRO A 257 0.50 23.17 9.61
N PHE A 258 -0.15 22.61 8.60
CA PHE A 258 0.17 21.31 8.01
C PHE A 258 1.01 21.39 6.74
N HIS A 259 1.42 22.58 6.31
CA HIS A 259 2.25 22.72 5.12
C HIS A 259 3.70 22.30 5.41
N VAL A 260 4.25 21.45 4.56
CA VAL A 260 5.64 21.05 4.57
C VAL A 260 6.25 21.44 3.23
N ASP A 261 7.31 22.25 3.26
CA ASP A 261 8.02 22.65 2.06
C ASP A 261 8.50 21.40 1.30
N GLU A 262 8.36 21.40 -0.02
CA GLU A 262 8.78 20.31 -0.94
C GLU A 262 7.99 18.99 -0.82
N GLN A 263 6.98 18.90 0.03
CA GLN A 263 6.07 17.74 0.03
C GLN A 263 5.07 17.83 -1.14
N PRO A 264 4.90 16.78 -1.95
CA PRO A 264 3.87 16.77 -3.00
C PRO A 264 2.47 16.92 -2.36
N LEU A 265 1.66 17.81 -2.92
CA LEU A 265 0.24 17.92 -2.58
C LEU A 265 -0.50 16.74 -3.21
N GLY A 266 -1.07 15.87 -2.38
CA GLY A 266 -1.87 14.70 -2.78
C GLY A 266 -3.07 14.54 -1.88
#